data_AF-A0A656Z4T1-F1
#
_entry.id   AF-A0A656Z4T1-F1
#
_cell.length_a   1.000
_cell.length_b   1.000
_cell.length_c   1.000
_cell.angle_alpha   90.00
_cell.angle_beta   90.00
_cell.angle_gamma   90.00
#
_symmetry.space_group_name_H-M   'P 1'
#
loop_
_entity.id
_entity.type
_entity.pdbx_description
1 polymer ?
#
loop_
_entity_poly.entity_id
_entity_poly.type
_entity_poly.pdbx_seq_one_letter_code
_entity_poly.pdbx_strand_id
1 'polypeptide(L)'
;MDANDTLYQWSASGDFDPSKDLEKITAYLFAINAADDERNPEELGLLQAAVDRMPHGSYLIIPASSKTRGHATTSNVAELYAEKLSEFMSHVPTK
;
A
#
# COMPACT_ATOMS: atom_id res chain seq x y z
N MET A 1 2.73 27.25 -2.93
CA MET A 1 1.55 26.51 -3.36
C MET A 1 0.40 27.48 -3.34
N ASP A 2 -0.16 27.80 -4.50
CA ASP A 2 -1.38 28.59 -4.57
C ASP A 2 -2.63 27.68 -4.57
N ALA A 3 -3.81 28.30 -4.62
CA ALA A 3 -5.07 27.56 -4.60
C ALA A 3 -5.24 26.64 -5.83
N ASN A 4 -4.76 27.05 -7.01
CA ASN A 4 -4.83 26.26 -8.23
C ASN A 4 -3.89 25.05 -8.16
N ASP A 5 -2.68 25.22 -7.63
CA ASP A 5 -1.74 24.12 -7.40
C ASP A 5 -2.37 23.04 -6.50
N THR A 6 -3.06 23.48 -5.45
CA THR A 6 -3.72 22.59 -4.48
C THR A 6 -4.87 21.82 -5.13
N LEU A 7 -5.74 22.52 -5.87
CA LEU A 7 -6.85 21.89 -6.59
C LEU A 7 -6.38 20.91 -7.65
N TYR A 8 -5.32 21.25 -8.38
CA TYR A 8 -4.71 20.37 -9.37
C TYR A 8 -4.16 19.10 -8.72
N GLN A 9 -3.39 19.23 -7.63
CA GLN A 9 -2.83 18.07 -6.92
C GLN A 9 -3.90 17.07 -6.47
N TRP A 10 -5.04 17.56 -5.96
CA TRP A 10 -6.15 16.70 -5.56
C TRP A 10 -6.88 16.07 -6.75
N SER A 11 -7.06 16.81 -7.84
CA SER A 11 -7.82 16.34 -9.01
C SER A 11 -7.01 15.39 -9.89
N ALA A 12 -5.68 15.46 -9.86
CA ALA A 12 -4.78 14.74 -10.77
C ALA A 12 -4.85 13.20 -10.66
N SER A 13 -5.41 12.66 -9.58
CA SER A 13 -5.60 11.22 -9.40
C SER A 13 -7.07 10.81 -9.24
N GLY A 14 -8.02 11.73 -9.47
CA GLY A 14 -9.43 11.50 -9.17
C GLY A 14 -10.11 10.42 -10.01
N ASP A 15 -9.62 10.17 -11.22
CA ASP A 15 -10.13 9.18 -12.18
C ASP A 15 -9.14 8.03 -12.43
N PHE A 16 -8.03 7.97 -11.68
CA PHE A 16 -7.04 6.93 -11.84
C PHE A 16 -7.55 5.60 -11.29
N ASP A 17 -7.87 4.67 -12.21
CA ASP A 17 -8.27 3.30 -11.87
C ASP A 17 -7.44 2.28 -12.67
N PRO A 18 -6.39 1.69 -12.06
CA PRO A 18 -5.59 0.63 -12.68
C PRO A 18 -6.21 -0.77 -12.52
N SER A 19 -7.41 -0.89 -11.93
CA SER A 19 -7.97 -2.17 -11.48
C SER A 19 -8.10 -3.20 -12.61
N LYS A 20 -8.38 -2.79 -13.85
CA LYS A 20 -8.50 -3.71 -14.99
C LYS A 20 -7.20 -4.41 -15.40
N ASP A 21 -6.06 -3.88 -14.94
CA ASP A 21 -4.73 -4.30 -15.38
C ASP A 21 -3.91 -4.96 -14.25
N LEU A 22 -4.49 -5.21 -13.07
CA LEU A 22 -3.75 -5.78 -11.92
C LEU A 22 -3.15 -7.14 -12.23
N GLU A 23 -3.84 -8.01 -12.97
CA GLU A 23 -3.36 -9.34 -13.37
C GLU A 23 -2.15 -9.28 -14.31
N LYS A 24 -1.88 -8.13 -14.93
CA LYS A 24 -0.68 -7.92 -15.76
C LYS A 24 0.57 -7.75 -14.90
N ILE A 25 0.43 -7.49 -13.59
CA ILE A 25 1.55 -7.37 -12.67
C ILE A 25 2.06 -8.78 -12.34
N THR A 26 3.10 -9.20 -13.05
CA THR A 26 3.79 -10.47 -12.83
C THR A 26 5.05 -10.32 -11.97
N ALA A 27 5.39 -9.10 -11.55
CA ALA A 27 6.45 -8.87 -10.58
C ALA A 27 6.01 -9.37 -9.19
N TYR A 28 6.98 -9.76 -8.37
CA TYR A 28 6.75 -9.97 -6.95
C TYR A 28 6.38 -8.63 -6.31
N LEU A 29 5.17 -8.54 -5.78
CA LEU A 29 4.62 -7.30 -5.21
C LEU A 29 4.29 -7.53 -3.74
N PHE A 30 4.77 -6.65 -2.88
CA PHE A 30 4.43 -6.62 -1.46
C PHE A 30 3.83 -5.28 -1.09
N ALA A 31 2.52 -5.27 -0.81
CA ALA A 31 1.81 -4.07 -0.39
C ALA A 31 1.75 -3.99 1.14
N ILE A 32 2.06 -2.82 1.70
CA ILE A 32 2.06 -2.61 3.15
C ILE A 32 1.11 -1.46 3.45
N ASN A 33 0.15 -1.70 4.34
CA ASN A 33 -0.77 -0.68 4.85
C ASN A 33 -0.86 -0.75 6.37
N ALA A 34 -1.42 0.28 7.02
CA ALA A 34 -1.72 0.27 8.44
C ALA A 34 -3.23 0.20 8.67
N ALA A 35 -3.66 -0.55 9.69
CA ALA A 35 -5.07 -0.71 10.03
C ALA A 35 -5.74 0.62 10.42
N ASP A 36 -4.97 1.60 10.90
CA ASP A 36 -5.45 2.94 11.25
C ASP A 36 -5.28 3.98 10.12
N ASP A 37 -4.94 3.57 8.89
CA ASP A 37 -4.85 4.45 7.71
C ASP A 37 -6.23 4.99 7.33
N GLU A 38 -6.43 6.30 7.54
CA GLU A 38 -7.70 6.97 7.26
C GLU A 38 -7.99 7.17 5.77
N ARG A 39 -6.98 7.04 4.90
CA ARG A 39 -7.10 7.22 3.44
C ARG A 39 -7.30 5.89 2.72
N ASN A 40 -6.74 4.81 3.28
CA ASN A 40 -6.90 3.44 2.78
C ASN A 40 -7.45 2.52 3.89
N PRO A 41 -8.72 2.66 4.29
CA PRO A 41 -9.27 1.91 5.42
C PRO A 41 -9.22 0.41 5.18
N GLU A 42 -8.71 -0.34 6.16
CA GLU A 42 -8.60 -1.81 6.09
C GLU A 42 -9.99 -2.47 5.93
N GLU A 43 -11.02 -1.90 6.56
CA GLU A 43 -12.37 -2.46 6.63
C GLU A 43 -13.05 -2.56 5.26
N LEU A 44 -12.56 -1.81 4.27
CA LEU A 44 -13.06 -1.91 2.89
C LEU A 44 -12.55 -3.15 2.16
N GLY A 45 -11.48 -3.81 2.65
CA GLY A 45 -10.90 -5.01 2.05
C GLY A 45 -10.31 -4.82 0.65
N LEU A 46 -10.17 -3.56 0.19
CA LEU A 46 -9.77 -3.25 -1.18
C LEU A 46 -8.34 -3.69 -1.49
N LEU A 47 -7.42 -3.53 -0.52
CA LEU A 47 -6.03 -3.92 -0.70
C LEU A 47 -5.92 -5.43 -0.93
N GLN A 48 -6.55 -6.22 -0.06
CA GLN A 48 -6.52 -7.67 -0.11
C GLN A 48 -7.13 -8.17 -1.42
N ALA A 49 -8.34 -7.70 -1.76
CA ALA A 49 -9.01 -8.06 -2.99
C ALA A 49 -8.20 -7.69 -4.26
N ALA A 50 -7.48 -6.58 -4.24
CA ALA A 50 -6.62 -6.16 -5.34
C ALA A 50 -5.35 -7.02 -5.45
N VAL A 51 -4.67 -7.27 -4.32
CA VAL A 51 -3.42 -8.04 -4.28
C VAL A 51 -3.64 -9.50 -4.62
N ASP A 52 -4.77 -10.10 -4.21
CA ASP A 52 -5.12 -11.50 -4.48
C ASP A 52 -5.30 -11.79 -5.98
N ARG A 53 -5.49 -10.76 -6.81
CA ARG A 53 -5.56 -10.88 -8.28
C ARG A 53 -4.19 -11.02 -8.94
N MET A 54 -3.10 -10.72 -8.21
CA MET A 54 -1.74 -10.75 -8.73
C MET A 54 -1.09 -12.11 -8.41
N PRO A 55 -0.44 -12.77 -9.38
CA PRO A 55 0.09 -14.14 -9.21
C PRO A 55 1.17 -14.27 -8.12
N HIS A 56 1.89 -13.18 -7.83
CA HIS A 56 2.92 -13.11 -6.79
C HIS A 56 2.64 -11.98 -5.80
N GLY A 57 1.37 -11.59 -5.68
CA GLY A 57 0.92 -10.57 -4.75
C GLY A 57 1.01 -11.06 -3.31
N SER A 58 1.50 -10.21 -2.43
CA SER A 58 1.46 -10.42 -0.99
C SER A 58 1.22 -9.07 -0.30
N TYR A 59 0.67 -9.10 0.91
CA TYR A 59 0.42 -7.87 1.66
C TYR A 59 0.67 -8.03 3.16
N LEU A 60 0.84 -6.90 3.83
CA LEU A 60 0.86 -6.77 5.27
C LEU A 60 -0.08 -5.64 5.69
N ILE A 61 -0.97 -5.93 6.62
CA ILE A 61 -1.66 -4.90 7.40
C ILE A 61 -0.98 -4.79 8.76
N ILE A 62 -0.42 -3.62 9.06
CA ILE A 62 0.17 -3.31 10.36
C ILE A 62 -0.98 -3.06 11.35
N PRO A 63 -1.09 -3.85 12.44
CA PRO A 63 -2.15 -3.63 13.43
C PRO A 63 -2.03 -2.26 14.10
N ALA A 64 -3.17 -1.60 14.30
CA ALA A 64 -3.23 -0.31 14.99
C ALA A 64 -2.63 -0.42 16.40
N SER A 65 -1.82 0.58 16.79
CA SER A 65 -1.18 0.59 18.10
C SER A 65 -0.80 2.01 18.53
N SER A 66 -0.23 2.17 19.72
CA SER A 66 0.32 3.47 20.14
C SER A 66 1.50 3.95 19.29
N LYS A 67 2.08 3.06 18.47
CA LYS A 67 3.20 3.35 17.56
C LYS A 67 2.74 3.79 16.18
N THR A 68 1.54 3.43 15.74
CA THR A 68 1.03 3.81 14.42
C THR A 68 0.68 5.30 14.37
N ARG A 69 0.58 5.85 13.15
CA ARG A 69 0.40 7.26 12.84
C ARG A 69 -0.62 7.46 11.71
N GLY A 70 -1.64 6.60 11.64
CA GLY A 70 -2.60 6.56 10.54
C GLY A 70 -1.91 6.36 9.19
N HIS A 71 -2.33 7.10 8.16
CA HIS A 71 -1.73 7.03 6.83
C HIS A 71 -0.20 7.27 6.83
N ALA A 72 0.30 8.03 7.79
CA ALA A 72 1.72 8.34 7.92
C ALA A 72 2.56 7.17 8.50
N THR A 73 1.94 6.06 8.94
CA THR A 73 2.63 4.92 9.57
C THR A 73 3.72 4.35 8.68
N THR A 74 3.42 4.05 7.43
CA THR A 74 4.37 3.43 6.48
C THR A 74 5.52 4.35 6.09
N SER A 75 5.32 5.67 6.21
CA SER A 75 6.36 6.68 5.91
C SER A 75 7.24 7.01 7.12
N ASN A 76 6.79 6.75 8.35
CA ASN A 76 7.46 7.26 9.56
C ASN A 76 7.89 6.18 10.56
N VAL A 77 7.37 4.96 10.45
CA VAL A 77 7.54 3.93 11.48
C VAL A 77 8.01 2.61 10.88
N ALA A 78 9.19 2.64 10.26
CA ALA A 78 9.78 1.50 9.56
C ALA A 78 9.92 0.23 10.41
N GLU A 79 10.12 0.37 11.72
CA GLU A 79 10.22 -0.76 12.65
C GLU A 79 8.98 -1.69 12.64
N LEU A 80 7.82 -1.20 12.20
CA LEU A 80 6.58 -1.98 12.17
C LEU A 80 6.48 -2.92 10.97
N TYR A 81 7.32 -2.74 9.94
CA TYR A 81 7.28 -3.57 8.74
C TYR A 81 8.64 -4.05 8.24
N ALA A 82 9.75 -3.52 8.75
CA ALA A 82 11.10 -3.81 8.24
C ALA A 82 11.43 -5.31 8.23
N GLU A 83 11.06 -6.04 9.29
CA GLU A 83 11.29 -7.49 9.36
C GLU A 83 10.52 -8.25 8.27
N LYS A 84 9.23 -7.94 8.10
CA LYS A 84 8.37 -8.58 7.09
C LYS A 84 8.77 -8.21 5.66
N LEU A 85 9.21 -6.98 5.45
CA LEU A 85 9.79 -6.58 4.18
C LEU A 85 11.09 -7.35 3.90
N SER A 86 11.97 -7.49 4.88
CA SER A 86 13.21 -8.28 4.74
C SER A 86 12.91 -9.75 4.44
N GLU A 87 11.93 -10.34 5.12
CA GLU A 87 11.46 -11.70 4.88
C GLU A 87 10.96 -11.85 3.44
N PHE A 88 10.07 -10.95 2.98
CA PHE A 88 9.59 -10.94 1.60
C PHE A 88 10.76 -10.88 0.61
N MET A 89 11.68 -9.93 0.79
CA MET A 89 12.84 -9.72 -0.08
C MET A 89 13.75 -10.97 -0.17
N SER A 90 13.85 -11.76 0.89
CA SER A 90 14.65 -13.00 0.88
C SER A 90 14.06 -14.12 -0.01
N HIS A 91 12.76 -14.05 -0.31
CA HIS A 91 12.05 -15.01 -1.15
C HIS A 91 11.89 -14.52 -2.61
N VAL A 92 12.13 -13.24 -2.88
CA VAL A 92 12.08 -12.70 -4.25
C VAL A 92 13.26 -13.25 -5.05
N PRO A 93 13.03 -13.89 -6.22
CA PRO A 93 14.11 -14.40 -7.05
C PRO A 93 15.09 -13.30 -7.46
N THR A 94 16.37 -13.48 -7.17
CA THR A 94 17.44 -12.64 -7.71
C THR A 94 17.73 -13.06 -9.15
N LYS A 95 17.82 -12.09 -10.07
CA LYS A 95 18.30 -12.33 -11.44
C LYS A 95 19.72 -12.87 -11.47
#